data_AF-A0A4R3GP23-F1
#
_entry.id   AF-A0A4R3GP23-F1
#
_cell.length_a   1.000
_cell.length_b   1.000
_cell.length_c   1.000
_cell.angle_alpha   90.00
_cell.angle_beta   90.00
_cell.angle_gamma   90.00
#
_symmetry.space_group_name_H-M   'P 1'
#
loop_
_entity.id
_entity.type
_entity.pdbx_description
1 polymer ?
#
loop_
_entity_poly.entity_id
_entity_poly.type
_entity_poly.pdbx_seq_one_letter_code
_entity_poly.pdbx_strand_id
1 'polypeptide(L)'
;MVRWAMTASRSFRLRFHLPDYLVDLYKSLKNDLPSFNDDPSWTLPMPGRFVIDQDGVILYAEVNPDYTRRPEPEDMLPVLRDAALRRVA
;
A
#
# COMPACT_ATOMS: atom_id res chain seq x y z
N MET A 1 12.11 3.65 7.96
CA MET A 1 11.19 2.64 7.41
C MET A 1 10.10 3.23 6.48
N VAL A 2 9.79 4.54 6.50
CA VAL A 2 8.67 5.14 5.73
C VAL A 2 9.03 5.59 4.30
N ARG A 3 10.31 5.94 4.05
CA ARG A 3 10.73 6.59 2.79
C ARG A 3 10.58 5.72 1.53
N TRP A 4 10.86 4.41 1.60
CA TRP A 4 10.74 3.52 0.44
C TRP A 4 9.27 3.33 0.01
N ALA A 5 8.35 3.24 0.98
CA ALA A 5 6.93 3.14 0.72
C ALA A 5 6.37 4.39 0.05
N MET A 6 6.83 5.59 0.45
CA MET A 6 6.47 6.86 -0.20
C MET A 6 6.95 6.93 -1.65
N THR A 7 8.20 6.52 -1.93
CA THR A 7 8.72 6.51 -3.29
C THR A 7 7.97 5.53 -4.19
N ALA A 8 7.79 4.29 -3.73
CA ALA A 8 7.07 3.27 -4.50
C ALA A 8 5.62 3.69 -4.77
N SER A 9 4.87 4.07 -3.74
CA SER A 9 3.47 4.48 -3.89
C SER A 9 3.30 5.69 -4.80
N ARG A 10 4.24 6.64 -4.81
CA ARG A 10 4.22 7.76 -5.76
C ARG A 10 4.34 7.30 -7.21
N SER A 11 5.26 6.39 -7.52
CA SER A 11 5.47 5.87 -8.88
C SER A 11 4.27 5.10 -9.41
N PHE A 12 3.55 4.39 -8.52
CA PHE A 12 2.37 3.60 -8.88
C PHE A 12 1.03 4.33 -8.66
N ARG A 13 1.05 5.62 -8.33
CA ARG A 13 -0.14 6.43 -7.99
C ARG A 13 -1.00 5.81 -6.86
N LEU A 14 -0.35 5.12 -5.92
CA LEU A 14 -0.97 4.48 -4.76
C LEU A 14 -0.86 5.35 -3.50
N ARG A 15 -1.03 6.66 -3.63
CA ARG A 15 -1.09 7.59 -2.49
C ARG A 15 -2.48 8.19 -2.41
N PHE A 16 -2.95 8.41 -1.18
CA PHE A 16 -4.19 9.12 -0.93
C PHE A 16 -3.90 10.38 -0.11
N HIS A 17 -4.67 11.42 -0.36
CA HIS A 17 -4.67 12.62 0.47
C HIS A 17 -5.46 12.36 1.73
N LEU A 18 -4.90 12.76 2.88
CA LEU A 18 -5.63 12.69 4.13
C LEU A 18 -6.77 13.71 4.11
N PRO A 19 -8.00 13.32 4.46
CA PRO A 19 -9.06 14.27 4.79
C PRO A 19 -8.62 15.21 5.92
N ASP A 20 -9.14 16.44 5.92
CA ASP A 20 -8.75 17.49 6.88
C ASP A 20 -8.86 17.05 8.34
N TYR A 21 -9.92 16.31 8.70
CA TYR A 21 -10.10 15.81 10.06
C TYR A 21 -8.98 14.86 10.51
N LEU A 22 -8.39 14.08 9.59
CA LEU A 22 -7.23 13.23 9.89
C LEU A 22 -5.95 14.05 9.98
N VAL A 23 -5.78 15.07 9.15
CA VAL A 23 -4.65 16.01 9.25
C VAL A 23 -4.62 16.66 10.63
N ASP A 24 -5.77 17.15 11.11
CA ASP A 24 -5.87 17.80 12.42
C ASP A 24 -5.63 16.82 13.57
N LEU A 25 -6.15 15.59 13.47
CA LEU A 25 -5.85 14.53 14.42
C LEU A 25 -4.34 14.24 14.49
N TYR A 26 -3.67 14.08 13.35
CA TYR A 26 -2.23 13.83 13.29
C TYR A 26 -1.42 14.97 13.91
N LYS A 27 -1.78 16.23 13.65
CA LYS A 27 -1.17 17.40 14.29
C LYS A 27 -1.33 17.36 15.81
N SER A 28 -2.52 17.02 16.32
CA SER A 28 -2.78 16.92 17.78
C SER A 28 -1.92 15.84 18.45
N LEU A 29 -1.63 14.76 17.73
CA LEU A 29 -0.75 13.67 18.16
C LEU A 29 0.74 13.99 17.98
N LYS A 30 1.09 15.23 17.57
CA LYS A 30 2.45 15.67 17.23
C LYS A 30 3.11 14.82 16.14
N ASN A 31 2.30 14.28 15.23
CA ASN A 31 2.74 13.47 14.10
C ASN A 31 2.80 14.33 12.82
N ASP A 32 3.90 15.06 12.66
CA ASP A 32 4.13 15.97 11.54
C ASP A 32 4.63 15.23 10.28
N LEU A 33 3.69 14.66 9.53
CA LEU A 33 3.98 13.90 8.31
C LEU A 33 4.82 14.68 7.29
N PRO A 34 4.54 15.97 6.99
CA PRO A 34 5.40 16.77 6.13
C PRO A 34 6.88 16.73 6.49
N SER A 35 7.20 16.94 7.76
CA SER A 35 8.60 16.93 8.24
C SER A 35 9.23 15.54 8.14
N PHE A 36 8.49 14.48 8.47
CA PHE A 36 9.02 13.11 8.40
C PHE A 36 9.24 12.61 6.97
N ASN A 37 8.35 13.00 6.06
CA ASN A 37 8.35 12.50 4.68
C ASN A 37 9.04 13.45 3.70
N ASP A 38 9.41 14.66 4.13
CA ASP A 38 9.94 15.72 3.26
C ASP A 38 8.99 16.02 2.08
N ASP A 39 7.68 16.04 2.39
CA ASP A 39 6.60 16.18 1.41
C ASP A 39 5.40 16.91 2.05
N PRO A 40 5.09 18.17 1.66
CA PRO A 40 4.02 18.96 2.27
C PRO A 40 2.60 18.51 1.86
N SER A 41 2.46 17.50 1.00
CA SER A 41 1.17 17.12 0.39
C SER A 41 0.17 16.45 1.33
N TRP A 42 0.57 16.11 2.57
CA TRP A 42 -0.26 15.33 3.51
C TRP A 42 -0.83 14.06 2.85
N THR A 43 0.04 13.35 2.12
CA THR A 43 -0.30 12.07 1.50
C THR A 43 0.33 10.91 2.25
N LEU A 44 -0.37 9.79 2.26
CA LEU A 44 0.15 8.50 2.73
C LEU A 44 0.04 7.44 1.64
N PRO A 45 0.90 6.41 1.66
CA PRO A 45 0.73 5.23 0.82
C PRO A 45 -0.61 4.56 1.18
N MET A 46 -1.42 4.22 0.17
CA MET A 46 -2.56 3.34 0.38
C MET A 46 -2.04 1.96 0.76
N PRO A 47 -2.57 1.32 1.81
CA PRO A 47 -2.24 -0.06 2.11
C PRO A 47 -2.69 -0.94 0.94
N GLY A 48 -1.85 -1.92 0.62
CA GLY A 48 -2.12 -2.82 -0.48
C GLY A 48 -1.34 -4.11 -0.36
N ARG A 49 -1.83 -5.12 -1.08
CA ARG A 49 -1.33 -6.47 -1.12
C ARG A 49 -1.23 -6.90 -2.56
N PHE A 50 -0.04 -7.38 -2.94
CA PHE A 50 0.28 -7.78 -4.30
C PHE A 50 0.91 -9.17 -4.29
N VAL A 51 0.54 -10.00 -5.26
CA VAL A 51 1.30 -11.20 -5.62
C VAL A 51 1.92 -10.92 -6.96
N ILE A 52 3.25 -10.96 -7.02
CA ILE A 52 4.05 -10.71 -8.21
C ILE A 52 4.79 -12.00 -8.53
N ASP A 53 4.69 -12.47 -9.76
CA ASP A 53 5.46 -13.64 -10.22
C ASP A 53 6.94 -13.29 -10.47
N GLN A 54 7.74 -14.28 -10.86
CA GLN A 54 9.18 -14.08 -11.07
C GLN A 54 9.51 -13.31 -12.35
N ASP A 55 8.57 -13.24 -13.29
CA ASP A 55 8.71 -12.47 -14.53
C ASP A 55 8.26 -11.01 -14.34
N GLY A 56 7.84 -10.66 -13.12
CA GLY A 56 7.40 -9.31 -12.74
C GLY A 56 5.93 -9.02 -13.06
N VAL A 57 5.14 -10.03 -13.39
CA VAL A 57 3.70 -9.90 -13.65
C VAL A 57 2.93 -9.91 -12.35
N ILE A 58 2.01 -8.95 -12.20
CA ILE A 58 1.09 -8.90 -11.06
C ILE A 58 -0.02 -9.93 -11.28
N LEU A 59 -0.04 -10.96 -10.45
CA LEU A 59 -1.08 -12.01 -10.47
C LEU A 59 -2.27 -11.68 -9.57
N TYR A 60 -2.04 -10.86 -8.54
CA TYR A 60 -3.07 -10.39 -7.61
C TYR A 60 -2.73 -8.97 -7.19
N ALA A 61 -3.73 -8.11 -7.11
CA ALA A 61 -3.60 -6.75 -6.60
C ALA A 61 -4.84 -6.36 -5.81
N GLU A 62 -4.61 -5.81 -4.63
CA GLU A 62 -5.64 -5.26 -3.79
C GLU A 62 -5.09 -4.02 -3.08
N VAL A 63 -5.80 -2.91 -3.21
CA VAL A 63 -5.42 -1.63 -2.60
C VAL A 63 -6.69 -1.01 -2.05
N ASN A 64 -6.65 -0.55 -0.80
CA ASN A 64 -7.80 0.08 -0.17
C ASN A 64 -7.36 1.26 0.69
N PRO A 65 -7.85 2.49 0.48
CA PRO A 65 -7.52 3.62 1.35
C PRO A 65 -8.06 3.44 2.77
N ASP A 66 -9.13 2.67 2.94
CA ASP A 66 -9.66 2.30 4.26
C ASP A 66 -8.79 1.20 4.88
N TYR A 67 -7.79 1.61 5.65
CA TYR A 67 -6.86 0.72 6.34
C TYR A 67 -7.52 -0.17 7.41
N THR A 68 -8.80 0.08 7.75
CA THR A 68 -9.57 -0.77 8.66
C THR A 68 -10.14 -2.00 7.96
N ARG A 69 -10.24 -1.96 6.62
CA ARG A 69 -10.56 -3.13 5.80
C ARG A 69 -9.31 -3.96 5.62
N ARG A 70 -9.22 -5.02 6.42
CA ARG A 70 -8.16 -6.02 6.34
C ARG A 70 -8.71 -7.29 5.68
N PRO A 71 -8.27 -7.61 4.45
CA PRO A 71 -8.60 -8.85 3.78
C PRO A 71 -8.01 -10.07 4.51
N GLU A 72 -8.62 -11.24 4.35
CA GLU A 72 -8.11 -12.45 4.96
C GLU A 72 -6.84 -12.91 4.23
N PRO A 73 -5.77 -13.33 4.94
CA PRO A 73 -4.53 -13.80 4.31
C PRO A 73 -4.77 -14.94 3.30
N GLU A 74 -5.78 -15.77 3.57
CA GLU A 74 -6.15 -16.95 2.79
C GLU A 74 -6.72 -16.63 1.39
N ASP A 75 -7.24 -15.42 1.17
CA ASP A 75 -7.79 -14.98 -0.13
C ASP A 75 -6.75 -15.02 -1.27
N MET A 76 -5.45 -14.97 -0.95
CA MET A 76 -4.37 -15.06 -1.94
C MET A 76 -3.95 -16.49 -2.29
N LEU A 77 -4.33 -17.48 -1.47
CA LEU A 77 -3.85 -18.85 -1.63
C LEU A 77 -4.20 -19.47 -2.99
N PRO A 78 -5.40 -19.24 -3.59
CA PRO A 78 -5.69 -19.73 -4.92
C PRO A 78 -4.70 -19.21 -5.97
N VAL A 79 -4.40 -17.91 -5.96
CA VAL A 79 -3.46 -17.29 -6.90
C VAL A 79 -2.04 -17.85 -6.74
N LEU A 80 -1.60 -18.07 -5.49
CA LEU A 80 -0.30 -18.65 -5.20
C LEU A 80 -0.19 -20.11 -5.68
N ARG A 81 -1.25 -20.90 -5.52
CA ARG A 81 -1.31 -22.29 -6.01
C ARG A 81 -1.25 -22.34 -7.53
N ASP A 82 -2.03 -21.50 -8.21
CA ASP A 82 -2.02 -21.40 -9.67
C ASP A 82 -0.64 -20.99 -10.20
N ALA A 83 -0.01 -20.00 -9.56
CA ALA A 83 1.34 -19.55 -9.91
C ALA A 83 2.37 -20.68 -9.76
N ALA A 84 2.27 -21.49 -8.70
CA ALA A 84 3.15 -22.63 -8.48
C ALA A 84 2.96 -23.72 -9.54
N LEU A 85 1.71 -24.01 -9.95
CA LEU A 85 1.42 -25.02 -10.98
C LEU A 85 1.95 -24.61 -12.36
N ARG A 86 1.76 -23.33 -12.76
CA ARG A 86 2.25 -22.81 -14.05
C ARG A 86 3.76 -22.89 -14.22
N ARG A 87 4.51 -22.97 -13.12
CA ARG A 87 5.97 -23.05 -13.13
C ARG A 87 6.49 -24.47 -13.38
N VAL A 88 5.71 -25.49 -13.05
CA VAL A 88 6.11 -26.89 -13.16
C VAL A 88 5.67 -27.51 -14.49
N ALA A 89 4.69 -26.90 -15.14
CA ALA A 89 4.27 -27.20 -16.51
C ALA A 89 5.28 -26.66 -17.54
#